data_AF-A0AAU9UKW6-F1
#
_entry.id   AF-A0AAU9UKW6-F1
#
_cell.length_a   1.000
_cell.length_b   1.000
_cell.length_c   1.000
_cell.angle_alpha   90.00
_cell.angle_beta   90.00
_cell.angle_gamma   90.00
#
_symmetry.space_group_name_H-M   'P 1'
#
loop_
_entity.id
_entity.type
_entity.pdbx_description
1 polymer ?
#
loop_
_entity_poly.entity_id
_entity_poly.type
_entity_poly.pdbx_seq_one_letter_code
_entity_poly.pdbx_strand_id
1 'polypeptide(L)'
;METLAQEYSEICQLSTYEHWKSKNIIRSRVVLQQARECDLQRKYIATEEPITSNLENLWNKIRKKNTRVIVMINGSEQESDPYISPSQNEIIAGDFKIKTIERNEEIYYTETIIIITHLPTGRLNKVSHFKYLNWPENEFPHGEEIMMFLGIINKKYEYE
;
A
#
# COMPACT_ATOMS: atom_id res chain seq x y z
N MET A 1 5.22 -22.45 -0.37
CA MET A 1 4.00 -22.22 -1.16
C MET A 1 3.90 -20.72 -1.37
N GLU A 2 4.11 -20.24 -2.59
CA GLU A 2 3.96 -18.82 -2.93
C GLU A 2 2.47 -18.46 -2.82
N THR A 3 2.10 -17.67 -1.81
CA THR A 3 0.76 -17.11 -1.72
C THR A 3 0.63 -16.08 -2.85
N LEU A 4 -0.10 -16.48 -3.91
CA LEU A 4 -0.35 -15.68 -5.09
C LEU A 4 -0.99 -14.35 -4.67
N ALA A 5 -0.34 -13.25 -5.03
CA ALA A 5 -0.96 -11.95 -5.11
C ALA A 5 -2.29 -12.10 -5.87
N GLN A 6 -3.41 -11.97 -5.15
CA GLN A 6 -4.72 -12.09 -5.76
C GLN A 6 -5.10 -10.72 -6.31
N GLU A 7 -5.39 -10.67 -7.61
CA GLU A 7 -5.82 -9.46 -8.28
C GLU A 7 -7.31 -9.23 -7.99
N TYR A 8 -7.65 -8.00 -7.61
CA TYR A 8 -9.01 -7.57 -7.32
C TYR A 8 -9.31 -6.32 -8.13
N SER A 9 -10.42 -6.33 -8.85
CA SER A 9 -10.95 -5.15 -9.55
C SER A 9 -11.75 -4.23 -8.62
N GLU A 10 -12.17 -4.71 -7.45
CA GLU A 10 -13.28 -4.13 -6.67
C GLU A 10 -13.00 -3.91 -5.18
N ILE A 11 -11.75 -3.68 -4.75
CA ILE A 11 -11.45 -3.42 -3.32
C ILE A 11 -12.29 -2.28 -2.73
N CYS A 12 -12.73 -1.36 -3.58
CA CYS A 12 -13.56 -0.22 -3.20
C CYS A 12 -15.07 -0.54 -3.13
N GLN A 13 -15.43 -1.82 -3.02
CA GLN A 13 -16.79 -2.24 -2.70
C GLN A 13 -16.86 -2.80 -1.28
N LEU A 14 -17.91 -2.40 -0.54
CA LEU A 14 -18.17 -2.87 0.82
C LEU A 14 -18.24 -4.40 0.89
N SER A 15 -18.82 -5.04 -0.12
CA SER A 15 -18.86 -6.49 -0.28
C SER A 15 -17.46 -7.14 -0.25
N THR A 16 -16.49 -6.55 -0.94
CA THR A 16 -15.10 -7.03 -0.98
C THR A 16 -14.44 -6.89 0.39
N TYR A 17 -14.63 -5.75 1.06
CA TYR A 17 -14.11 -5.53 2.40
C TYR A 17 -14.69 -6.54 3.41
N GLU A 18 -16.01 -6.71 3.44
CA GLU A 18 -16.68 -7.66 4.33
C GLU A 18 -16.25 -9.11 4.04
N HIS A 19 -16.07 -9.46 2.76
CA HIS A 19 -15.53 -10.76 2.38
C HIS A 19 -14.11 -10.97 2.95
N TRP A 20 -13.24 -9.97 2.84
CA TRP A 20 -11.88 -10.07 3.37
C TRP A 20 -11.83 -10.09 4.90
N LYS A 21 -12.68 -9.31 5.56
CA LYS A 21 -12.89 -9.33 7.00
C LYS A 21 -13.32 -10.72 7.47
N SER A 22 -14.29 -11.35 6.80
CA SER A 22 -14.76 -12.70 7.14
C SER A 22 -13.68 -13.78 7.06
N LYS A 23 -12.67 -13.58 6.20
CA LYS A 23 -11.52 -14.48 6.02
C LYS A 23 -10.28 -14.06 6.81
N ASN A 24 -10.38 -13.01 7.65
CA ASN A 24 -9.27 -12.41 8.40
C ASN A 24 -8.08 -11.99 7.50
N ILE A 25 -8.35 -11.66 6.24
CA ILE A 25 -7.34 -11.36 5.21
C ILE A 25 -6.69 -9.99 5.46
N ILE A 26 -7.44 -9.02 6.00
CA ILE A 26 -7.02 -7.62 6.09
C ILE A 26 -6.02 -7.39 7.23
N ARG A 27 -6.06 -8.19 8.31
CA ARG A 27 -5.21 -7.98 9.50
C ARG A 27 -3.70 -8.03 9.23
N SER A 28 -3.25 -8.57 8.09
CA SER A 28 -1.82 -8.79 7.81
C SER A 28 -1.46 -8.48 6.36
N ARG A 29 -2.21 -7.62 5.67
CA ARG A 29 -2.05 -7.39 4.23
C ARG A 29 -1.95 -5.92 3.82
N VAL A 30 -1.13 -5.70 2.81
CA VAL A 30 -0.98 -4.45 2.08
C VAL A 30 -1.73 -4.55 0.76
N VAL A 31 -2.48 -3.52 0.42
CA VAL A 31 -3.18 -3.38 -0.86
C VAL A 31 -2.34 -2.49 -1.77
N LEU A 32 -1.86 -3.03 -2.88
CA LEU A 32 -1.17 -2.27 -3.91
C LEU A 32 -2.17 -1.88 -5.00
N GLN A 33 -2.26 -0.60 -5.33
CA GLN A 33 -3.02 -0.12 -6.47
C GLN A 33 -2.07 0.13 -7.65
N GLN A 34 -2.30 -0.61 -8.75
CA GLN A 34 -1.52 -0.50 -9.98
C GLN A 34 -1.99 0.70 -10.81
N ALA A 35 -1.05 1.32 -11.54
CA ALA A 35 -1.37 2.31 -12.56
C ALA A 35 -1.86 1.63 -13.85
N ARG A 36 -2.69 2.37 -14.60
CA ARG A 36 -3.43 1.91 -15.80
C ARG A 36 -2.50 1.33 -16.88
N GLU A 37 -2.84 0.14 -17.38
CA GLU A 37 -2.49 -0.30 -18.74
C GLU A 37 -3.81 -0.61 -19.47
N CYS A 38 -4.25 0.34 -20.30
CA CYS A 38 -5.31 0.24 -21.33
C CYS A 38 -6.77 -0.02 -20.91
N ASP A 39 -7.09 -0.67 -19.80
CA ASP A 39 -8.47 -0.90 -19.39
C ASP A 39 -8.88 0.10 -18.31
N LEU A 40 -10.00 0.82 -18.49
CA LEU A 40 -10.51 1.87 -17.59
C LEU A 40 -10.81 1.42 -16.13
N GLN A 41 -10.44 0.19 -15.74
CA GLN A 41 -10.61 -0.37 -14.40
C GLN A 41 -9.30 -0.39 -13.60
N ARG A 42 -9.39 0.10 -12.35
CA ARG A 42 -8.28 0.05 -11.39
C ARG A 42 -8.03 -1.41 -10.98
N LYS A 43 -6.77 -1.85 -11.04
CA LYS A 43 -6.35 -3.17 -10.57
C LYS A 43 -5.68 -3.04 -9.23
N TYR A 44 -6.21 -3.74 -8.25
CA TYR A 44 -5.61 -3.83 -6.94
C TYR A 44 -5.00 -5.21 -6.72
N ILE A 45 -3.92 -5.25 -5.96
CA ILE A 45 -3.27 -6.49 -5.53
C ILE A 45 -3.25 -6.50 -4.01
N ALA A 46 -3.88 -7.48 -3.40
CA ALA A 46 -3.67 -7.75 -1.98
C ALA A 46 -2.43 -8.64 -1.81
N THR A 47 -1.45 -8.20 -1.03
CA THR A 47 -0.25 -8.97 -0.68
C THR A 47 -0.08 -9.01 0.84
N GLU A 48 0.65 -9.99 1.34
CA GLU A 48 1.10 -10.04 2.75
C GLU A 48 1.96 -8.83 3.09
N GLU A 49 1.94 -8.44 4.36
CA GLU A 49 2.77 -7.37 4.90
C GLU A 49 4.26 -7.70 4.73
N PRO A 50 5.08 -6.72 4.29
CA PRO A 50 6.51 -6.94 4.11
C PRO A 50 7.19 -7.18 5.46
N ILE A 51 7.71 -8.38 5.65
CA ILE A 51 8.62 -8.65 6.77
C ILE A 51 10.04 -8.15 6.45
N THR A 52 10.78 -7.73 7.47
CA THR A 52 12.12 -7.12 7.36
C THR A 52 13.12 -7.95 6.54
N SER A 53 13.02 -9.27 6.56
CA SER A 53 13.89 -10.17 5.79
C SER A 53 13.62 -10.17 4.29
N ASN A 54 12.47 -9.67 3.83
CA ASN A 54 12.00 -9.79 2.44
C ASN A 54 11.61 -8.44 1.81
N LEU A 55 12.18 -7.33 2.27
CA LEU A 55 11.84 -6.00 1.76
C LEU A 55 12.17 -5.83 0.27
N GLU A 56 13.26 -6.42 -0.21
CA GLU A 56 13.61 -6.40 -1.64
C GLU A 56 12.52 -7.05 -2.51
N ASN A 57 11.86 -8.11 -2.03
CA ASN A 57 10.79 -8.78 -2.76
C ASN A 57 9.56 -7.86 -2.93
N LEU A 58 9.26 -7.03 -1.93
CA LEU A 58 8.19 -6.02 -2.03
C LEU A 58 8.50 -5.03 -3.16
N TRP A 59 9.71 -4.44 -3.17
CA TRP A 59 10.09 -3.43 -4.15
C TRP A 59 10.16 -4.00 -5.58
N ASN A 60 10.61 -5.25 -5.70
CA ASN A 60 10.54 -5.99 -6.96
C ASN A 60 9.09 -6.15 -7.46
N LYS A 61 8.14 -6.48 -6.57
CA LYS A 61 6.71 -6.57 -6.94
C LYS A 61 6.17 -5.22 -7.39
N ILE A 62 6.40 -4.16 -6.60
CA ILE A 62 5.98 -2.78 -6.91
C ILE A 62 6.51 -2.34 -8.27
N ARG A 63 7.80 -2.59 -8.55
CA ARG A 63 8.42 -2.26 -9.84
C ARG A 63 7.82 -3.07 -10.99
N LYS A 64 7.73 -4.41 -10.84
CA LYS A 64 7.20 -5.30 -11.89
C LYS A 64 5.75 -5.00 -12.24
N LYS A 65 4.94 -4.58 -11.26
CA LYS A 65 3.52 -4.26 -11.43
C LYS A 65 3.25 -2.77 -11.67
N ASN A 66 4.31 -1.95 -11.81
CA ASN A 66 4.21 -0.51 -12.01
C ASN A 66 3.26 0.17 -10.99
N THR A 67 3.34 -0.26 -9.73
CA THR A 67 2.50 0.25 -8.64
C THR A 67 2.84 1.71 -8.38
N ARG A 68 1.81 2.57 -8.34
CA ARG A 68 1.95 3.99 -7.97
C ARG A 68 1.40 4.30 -6.58
N VAL A 69 0.50 3.46 -6.07
CA VAL A 69 -0.14 3.68 -4.79
C VAL A 69 -0.07 2.41 -3.96
N ILE A 70 0.40 2.55 -2.72
CA ILE A 70 0.40 1.52 -1.69
C ILE A 70 -0.63 1.94 -0.65
N VAL A 71 -1.53 1.05 -0.29
CA VAL A 71 -2.55 1.27 0.74
C VAL A 71 -2.37 0.20 1.81
N MET A 72 -1.95 0.63 2.98
CA MET A 72 -1.76 -0.19 4.16
C MET A 72 -2.99 -0.05 5.04
N ILE A 73 -3.71 -1.16 5.19
CA ILE A 73 -4.87 -1.28 6.07
C ILE A 73 -4.58 -2.46 6.99
N ASN A 74 -3.87 -2.21 8.10
CA ASN A 74 -3.60 -3.21 9.11
C ASN A 74 -3.87 -2.65 10.50
N GLY A 75 -4.13 -3.53 11.47
CA GLY A 75 -4.34 -3.17 12.87
C GLY A 75 -3.07 -3.17 13.69
N SER A 76 -1.91 -2.98 13.05
CA SER A 76 -0.63 -2.96 13.75
C SER A 76 -0.44 -1.60 14.40
N GLU A 77 -0.22 -1.60 15.72
CA GLU A 77 0.14 -0.41 16.50
C GLU A 77 1.55 0.11 16.18
N GLN A 78 2.32 -0.60 15.35
CA GLN A 78 3.65 -0.14 14.96
C GLN A 78 3.54 1.13 14.13
N GLU A 79 3.95 2.26 14.71
CA GLU A 79 3.98 3.57 14.03
C GLU A 79 4.88 3.57 12.78
N SER A 80 5.94 2.76 12.78
CA SER A 80 6.92 2.71 11.69
C SER A 80 6.78 1.44 10.86
N ASP A 81 6.61 1.61 9.55
CA ASP A 81 6.69 0.51 8.61
C ASP A 81 8.18 0.23 8.32
N PRO A 82 8.68 -1.01 8.48
CA PRO A 82 10.13 -1.28 8.39
C PRO A 82 10.72 -1.02 6.99
N TYR A 83 9.87 -0.79 6.00
CA TYR A 83 10.23 -0.56 4.61
C TYR A 83 10.17 0.92 4.19
N ILE A 84 9.60 1.80 5.01
CA ILE A 84 9.53 3.24 4.72
C ILE A 84 10.04 4.00 5.93
N SER A 85 10.98 4.91 5.73
CA SER A 85 11.44 5.76 6.82
C SER A 85 10.42 6.86 7.06
N PRO A 86 9.98 7.08 8.32
CA PRO A 86 9.08 8.19 8.64
C PRO A 86 9.77 9.56 8.49
N SER A 87 11.11 9.61 8.46
CA SER A 87 11.89 10.81 8.18
C SER A 87 12.39 10.83 6.73
N GLN A 88 13.01 11.95 6.30
CA GLN A 88 13.66 12.08 4.98
C GLN A 88 14.91 11.18 4.78
N ASN A 89 15.08 10.17 5.63
CA ASN A 89 16.17 9.22 5.56
C ASN A 89 15.97 8.22 4.42
N GLU A 90 17.09 7.73 3.91
CA GLU A 90 17.13 6.79 2.80
C GLU A 90 17.24 5.37 3.32
N ILE A 91 16.44 4.46 2.76
CA ILE A 91 16.50 3.02 3.02
C ILE A 91 17.07 2.34 1.78
N ILE A 92 17.98 1.38 1.98
CA ILE A 92 18.47 0.50 0.90
C ILE A 92 17.95 -0.91 1.18
N ALA A 93 17.26 -1.48 0.20
CA ALA A 93 16.73 -2.84 0.25
C ALA A 93 17.09 -3.56 -1.06
N GLY A 94 18.21 -4.29 -1.04
CA GLY A 94 18.79 -4.91 -2.22
C GLY A 94 19.12 -3.89 -3.30
N ASP A 95 18.60 -4.10 -4.51
CA ASP A 95 18.79 -3.21 -5.67
C ASP A 95 17.96 -1.91 -5.63
N PHE A 96 17.25 -1.64 -4.54
CA PHE A 96 16.35 -0.50 -4.41
C PHE A 96 16.80 0.48 -3.34
N LYS A 97 16.86 1.75 -3.72
CA LYS A 97 16.96 2.87 -2.79
C LYS A 97 15.60 3.56 -2.66
N ILE A 98 15.13 3.71 -1.43
CA ILE A 98 13.82 4.26 -1.10
C ILE A 98 14.04 5.53 -0.29
N LYS A 99 13.45 6.63 -0.76
CA LYS A 99 13.58 7.93 -0.11
C LYS A 99 12.21 8.53 0.13
N THR A 100 11.94 8.88 1.37
CA THR A 100 10.76 9.67 1.73
C THR A 100 11.00 11.12 1.35
N ILE A 101 10.08 11.68 0.56
CA ILE A 101 10.13 13.07 0.09
C ILE A 101 9.22 13.94 0.96
N GLU A 102 8.03 13.42 1.26
CA GLU A 102 6.98 14.16 1.95
C GLU A 102 6.17 13.18 2.80
N ARG A 103 5.74 13.64 3.96
CA ARG A 103 4.83 12.93 4.84
C ARG A 103 3.76 13.90 5.31
N ASN A 104 2.51 13.55 5.06
CA ASN A 104 1.32 14.29 5.44
C ASN A 104 0.54 13.44 6.45
N GLU A 105 0.26 14.03 7.60
CA GLU A 105 -0.47 13.38 8.68
C GLU A 105 -1.88 13.93 8.73
N GLU A 106 -2.85 13.04 8.54
CA GLU A 106 -4.27 13.32 8.65
C GLU A 106 -4.82 12.61 9.90
N ILE A 107 -6.03 12.97 10.32
CA ILE A 107 -6.61 12.43 11.56
C ILE A 107 -6.74 10.90 11.52
N TYR A 108 -7.09 10.33 10.37
CA TYR A 108 -7.40 8.90 10.23
C TYR A 108 -6.43 8.14 9.33
N TYR A 109 -5.44 8.81 8.73
CA TYR A 109 -4.44 8.17 7.89
C TYR A 109 -3.17 9.01 7.78
N THR A 110 -2.06 8.41 7.36
CA THR A 110 -0.90 9.15 6.87
C THR A 110 -0.70 8.91 5.38
N GLU A 111 -0.30 9.94 4.64
CA GLU A 111 0.22 9.81 3.29
C GLU A 111 1.73 10.08 3.29
N THR A 112 2.51 9.15 2.75
CA THR A 112 3.95 9.32 2.57
C THR A 112 4.29 9.20 1.09
N ILE A 113 4.89 10.25 0.52
CA ILE A 113 5.39 10.24 -0.85
C ILE A 113 6.82 9.72 -0.82
N ILE A 114 7.05 8.62 -1.54
CA ILE A 114 8.36 7.98 -1.65
C ILE A 114 8.85 7.98 -3.10
N ILE A 115 10.17 8.12 -3.25
CA ILE A 115 10.88 7.89 -4.51
C ILE A 115 11.66 6.59 -4.38
N ILE A 116 11.35 5.66 -5.28
CA ILE A 116 12.04 4.38 -5.42
C ILE A 116 13.01 4.49 -6.58
N THR A 117 14.29 4.28 -6.31
CA THR A 117 15.37 4.25 -7.30
C THR A 117 15.82 2.81 -7.48
N HIS A 118 15.69 2.27 -8.70
CA HIS A 118 16.28 0.98 -9.05
C HIS A 118 17.74 1.18 -9.43
N LEU A 119 18.64 0.88 -8.48
CA LEU A 119 20.07 1.19 -8.53
C LEU A 119 20.75 0.69 -9.82
N PRO A 120 20.51 -0.54 -10.31
CA PRO A 120 21.17 -1.02 -11.52
C PRO A 120 20.81 -0.24 -12.79
N THR A 121 19.61 0.35 -12.85
CA THR A 121 19.12 1.03 -14.06
C THR A 121 19.01 2.54 -13.92
N GLY A 122 19.14 3.08 -12.71
CA GLY A 122 18.86 4.48 -12.39
C GLY A 122 17.39 4.90 -12.53
N ARG A 123 16.46 4.00 -12.88
CA ARG A 123 15.03 4.33 -13.03
C ARG A 123 14.41 4.77 -11.71
N LEU A 124 13.65 5.85 -11.76
CA LEU A 124 12.95 6.45 -10.64
C LEU A 124 11.45 6.23 -10.78
N ASN A 125 10.82 5.75 -9.70
CA ASN A 125 9.37 5.62 -9.58
C ASN A 125 8.89 6.39 -8.36
N LYS A 126 7.96 7.34 -8.56
CA LYS A 126 7.24 7.99 -7.46
C LYS A 126 6.07 7.12 -7.04
N VAL A 127 5.98 6.83 -5.75
CA VAL A 127 4.90 6.03 -5.17
C VAL A 127 4.35 6.77 -3.97
N SER A 128 3.03 6.78 -3.82
CA SER A 128 2.37 7.27 -2.61
C SER A 128 1.95 6.09 -1.74
N HIS A 129 2.31 6.16 -0.47
CA HIS A 129 1.96 5.18 0.54
C HIS A 129 0.93 5.79 1.49
N PHE A 130 -0.21 5.14 1.63
CA PHE A 130 -1.27 5.52 2.55
C PHE A 130 -1.34 4.48 3.65
N LYS A 131 -1.38 4.90 4.91
CA LYS A 131 -1.59 4.03 6.06
C LYS A 131 -2.82 4.49 6.82
N TYR A 132 -3.81 3.62 6.96
CA TYR A 132 -4.98 3.89 7.79
C TYR A 132 -4.61 3.76 9.28
N LEU A 133 -5.00 4.74 10.08
CA LEU A 133 -4.61 4.84 11.50
C LEU A 133 -5.77 4.49 12.46
N ASN A 134 -7.03 4.60 12.03
CA ASN A 134 -8.18 4.42 12.91
C ASN A 134 -8.60 2.94 13.04
N TRP A 135 -7.63 2.04 13.26
CA TRP A 135 -7.90 0.62 13.41
C TRP A 135 -8.07 0.23 14.90
N PRO A 136 -9.24 -0.27 15.33
CA PRO A 136 -9.45 -0.67 16.73
C PRO A 136 -8.70 -1.96 17.10
N GLU A 137 -8.02 -1.98 18.25
CA GLU A 137 -7.13 -3.07 18.72
C GLU A 137 -7.73 -4.49 18.61
N ASN A 138 -9.00 -4.65 18.97
CA ASN A 138 -9.67 -5.96 19.03
C ASN A 138 -10.75 -6.16 17.98
N GLU A 139 -10.98 -5.17 17.12
CA GLU A 139 -12.07 -5.19 16.15
C GLU A 139 -11.57 -4.91 14.73
N PHE A 140 -12.49 -4.93 13.77
CA PHE A 140 -12.23 -4.41 12.44
C PHE A 140 -12.86 -3.03 12.33
N PRO A 141 -12.24 -2.09 11.60
CA PRO A 141 -12.86 -0.82 11.26
C PRO A 141 -14.26 -1.01 10.67
N HIS A 142 -15.11 0.01 10.83
CA HIS A 142 -16.38 0.03 10.13
C HIS A 142 -16.14 0.09 8.62
N GLY A 143 -16.89 -0.72 7.86
CA GLY A 143 -16.72 -0.77 6.41
C GLY A 143 -16.93 0.60 5.76
N GLU A 144 -17.82 1.44 6.29
CA GLU A 144 -18.04 2.82 5.82
C GLU A 144 -16.77 3.67 5.93
N GLU A 145 -16.02 3.59 7.03
CA GLU A 145 -14.79 4.36 7.23
C GLU A 145 -13.70 3.92 6.25
N ILE A 146 -13.55 2.62 6.03
CA ILE A 146 -12.61 2.08 5.05
C ILE A 146 -13.00 2.50 3.63
N MET A 147 -14.29 2.49 3.31
CA MET A 147 -14.77 2.95 2.00
C MET A 147 -14.54 4.45 1.81
N MET A 148 -14.74 5.28 2.83
CA MET A 148 -14.41 6.72 2.79
C MET A 148 -12.92 6.93 2.55
N PHE A 149 -12.05 6.24 3.30
CA PHE A 149 -10.61 6.30 3.13
C PHE A 149 -10.17 5.89 1.72
N LEU A 150 -10.65 4.75 1.22
CA LEU A 150 -10.37 4.32 -0.16
C LEU A 150 -10.93 5.27 -1.21
N GLY A 151 -12.08 5.91 -0.92
CA GLY A 151 -12.69 6.95 -1.75
C GLY A 151 -11.80 8.18 -1.90
N ILE A 152 -11.17 8.64 -0.82
CA ILE A 152 -10.21 9.75 -0.83
C ILE A 152 -9.04 9.43 -1.75
N ILE A 153 -8.43 8.25 -1.59
CA ILE A 153 -7.31 7.79 -2.41
C ILE A 153 -7.74 7.74 -3.88
N ASN A 154 -8.86 7.08 -4.18
CA ASN A 154 -9.33 6.93 -5.56
C ASN A 154 -9.60 8.27 -6.26
N LYS A 155 -10.16 9.24 -5.53
CA LYS A 155 -10.40 10.59 -6.05
C LYS A 155 -9.09 11.32 -6.32
N LYS A 156 -8.10 11.17 -5.43
CA LYS A 156 -6.77 11.76 -5.59
C LYS A 156 -6.04 11.23 -6.83
N TYR A 157 -6.18 9.95 -7.14
CA TYR A 157 -5.56 9.30 -8.32
C TYR A 157 -6.55 9.04 -9.46
N GLU A 158 -7.62 9.84 -9.57
CA GLU A 158 -8.61 9.69 -10.64
C GLU A 158 -8.08 10.11 -12.02
N TYR A 159 -7.15 11.07 -12.04
CA TYR A 159 -6.65 11.72 -13.25
C TYR A 159 -5.16 11.47 -13.54
N GLU A 160 -4.48 10.62 -12.75
CA GLU A 160 -3.07 10.20 -12.97
C GLU A 160 -2.93 8.90 -13.79
#